data_AF-A0A485CWK1-F1
#
_entry.id   AF-A0A485CWK1-F1
#
_cell.length_a   1.000
_cell.length_b   1.000
_cell.length_c   1.000
_cell.angle_alpha   90.00
_cell.angle_beta   90.00
_cell.angle_gamma   90.00
#
_symmetry.space_group_name_H-M   'P 1'
#
loop_
_entity.id
_entity.type
_entity.pdbx_description
1 polymer ?
#
loop_
_entity_poly.entity_id
_entity_poly.type
_entity_poly.pdbx_seq_one_letter_code
_entity_poly.pdbx_strand_id
1 'polypeptide(L)'
;MILPIFTQGIYGRLRQQAGCDWEQYVAHPFLRQLAEGTLPERAFRRYLTQDYLFLIHFARSYALLVSKLRTLPEMRAAAASMNAILGELPLHVGYCAGWGLDEATMAAESEAPETVNYTRYVLDIGHSGDALDLLVALMPCVAGYAEIGLGLLDNPATRLTDNPYASWIRNYGDAGLS
;
A
#
# COMPACT_ATOMS: atom_id res chain seq x y z
N MET A 1 -7.80 3.29 -17.55
CA MET A 1 -8.83 4.36 -17.49
C MET A 1 -8.78 4.90 -16.08
N ILE A 2 -8.64 6.21 -15.85
CA ILE A 2 -8.59 6.77 -14.49
C ILE A 2 -10.03 6.88 -13.98
N LEU A 3 -10.32 6.28 -12.82
CA LEU A 3 -11.66 6.36 -12.24
C LEU A 3 -11.98 7.81 -11.80
N PRO A 4 -13.21 8.32 -12.05
CA PRO A 4 -13.58 9.70 -11.73
C PRO A 4 -13.33 10.09 -10.27
N ILE A 5 -13.43 9.13 -9.36
CA ILE A 5 -13.20 9.32 -7.91
C ILE A 5 -11.80 9.87 -7.60
N PHE A 6 -10.80 9.57 -8.44
CA PHE A 6 -9.43 10.01 -8.23
C PHE A 6 -9.10 11.39 -8.78
N THR A 7 -10.07 12.06 -9.43
CA THR A 7 -9.85 13.35 -10.09
C THR A 7 -10.52 14.53 -9.39
N GLN A 8 -11.28 14.26 -8.32
CA GLN A 8 -12.08 15.26 -7.62
C GLN A 8 -11.55 15.54 -6.20
N GLY A 9 -11.97 16.65 -5.61
CA GLY A 9 -11.61 17.02 -4.24
C GLY A 9 -10.15 17.45 -4.06
N ILE A 10 -9.70 17.49 -2.80
CA ILE A 10 -8.31 17.84 -2.44
C ILE A 10 -7.34 16.78 -2.97
N TYR A 11 -7.68 15.50 -2.79
CA TYR A 11 -6.90 14.38 -3.31
C TYR A 11 -6.63 14.51 -4.81
N GLY A 12 -7.69 14.71 -5.62
CA GLY A 12 -7.54 14.79 -7.07
C GLY A 12 -6.62 15.93 -7.51
N ARG A 13 -6.62 17.07 -6.80
CA ARG A 13 -5.69 18.17 -7.08
C ARG A 13 -4.25 17.82 -6.72
N LEU A 14 -4.02 17.21 -5.56
CA LEU A 14 -2.66 16.79 -5.15
C LEU A 14 -2.11 15.71 -6.09
N ARG A 15 -2.94 14.74 -6.48
CA ARG A 15 -2.63 13.73 -7.50
C ARG A 15 -2.22 14.36 -8.82
N GLN A 16 -2.99 15.35 -9.31
CA GLN A 16 -2.66 16.07 -10.54
C GLN A 16 -1.35 16.86 -10.42
N GLN A 17 -1.09 17.47 -9.27
CA GLN A 17 0.15 18.21 -9.03
C GLN A 17 1.39 17.32 -8.96
N ALA A 18 1.24 16.06 -8.51
CA ALA A 18 2.30 15.06 -8.55
C ALA A 18 2.68 14.65 -9.99
N GLY A 19 1.80 14.89 -10.98
CA GLY A 19 2.09 14.75 -12.40
C GLY A 19 2.65 13.37 -12.78
N CYS A 20 3.78 13.37 -13.48
CA CYS A 20 4.40 12.16 -14.02
C CYS A 20 4.84 11.16 -12.94
N ASP A 21 5.19 11.62 -11.73
CA ASP A 21 5.61 10.73 -10.64
C ASP A 21 4.44 9.83 -10.22
N TRP A 22 3.23 10.38 -10.15
CA TRP A 22 2.03 9.60 -9.85
C TRP A 22 1.71 8.59 -10.96
N GLU A 23 1.78 9.03 -12.22
CA GLU A 23 1.50 8.16 -13.37
C GLU A 23 2.47 6.97 -13.43
N GLN A 24 3.76 7.22 -13.19
CA GLN A 24 4.77 6.16 -13.14
C GLN A 24 4.57 5.20 -11.98
N TYR A 25 4.13 5.71 -10.83
CA TYR A 25 3.80 4.90 -9.66
C TYR A 25 2.63 3.95 -9.94
N VAL A 26 1.47 4.47 -10.37
CA VAL A 26 0.27 3.62 -10.58
C VAL A 26 0.31 2.77 -11.85
N ALA A 27 1.23 3.05 -12.78
CA ALA A 27 1.42 2.28 -14.01
C ALA A 27 2.79 1.56 -14.08
N HIS A 28 3.43 1.34 -12.93
CA HIS A 28 4.78 0.77 -12.86
C HIS A 28 4.87 -0.59 -13.60
N PRO A 29 5.98 -0.91 -14.30
CA PRO A 29 6.13 -2.18 -15.04
C PRO A 29 5.92 -3.44 -14.21
N PHE A 30 6.14 -3.37 -12.90
CA PHE A 30 5.81 -4.43 -11.95
C PHE A 30 4.32 -4.82 -12.03
N LEU A 31 3.43 -3.82 -12.03
CA LEU A 31 1.98 -4.02 -12.07
C LEU A 31 1.52 -4.61 -13.40
N ARG A 32 2.13 -4.21 -14.52
CA ARG A 32 1.86 -4.80 -15.84
C ARG A 32 2.22 -6.28 -15.87
N GLN A 33 3.42 -6.62 -15.42
CA GLN A 33 3.86 -8.02 -15.36
C GLN A 33 3.01 -8.85 -14.39
N LEU A 34 2.56 -8.23 -13.29
CA LEU A 34 1.65 -8.86 -12.33
C LEU A 34 0.27 -9.13 -12.96
N ALA A 35 -0.28 -8.17 -13.72
CA ALA A 35 -1.53 -8.32 -14.46
C ALA A 35 -1.45 -9.40 -15.55
N GLU A 36 -0.30 -9.51 -16.22
CA GLU A 36 -0.04 -10.51 -17.28
C GLU A 36 0.31 -11.90 -16.75
N GLY A 37 0.60 -12.03 -15.45
CA GLY A 37 1.09 -13.27 -14.81
C GLY A 37 2.53 -13.63 -15.20
N THR A 38 3.32 -12.65 -15.65
CA THR A 38 4.70 -12.82 -16.15
C THR A 38 5.76 -12.32 -15.18
N LEU A 39 5.35 -11.68 -14.08
CA LEU A 39 6.27 -11.17 -13.06
C LEU A 39 7.15 -12.31 -12.52
N PRO A 40 8.48 -12.13 -12.40
CA PRO A 40 9.32 -13.14 -11.78
C PRO A 40 8.95 -13.35 -10.31
N GLU A 41 8.78 -14.60 -9.89
CA GLU A 41 8.44 -14.96 -8.50
C GLU A 41 9.37 -14.28 -7.48
N ARG A 42 10.68 -14.27 -7.74
CA ARG A 42 11.67 -13.60 -6.88
C ARG A 42 11.38 -12.12 -6.63
N ALA A 43 10.80 -11.43 -7.62
CA ALA A 43 10.46 -10.01 -7.50
C ALA A 43 9.22 -9.84 -6.63
N PHE A 44 8.22 -10.71 -6.81
CA PHE A 44 7.02 -10.72 -5.98
C PHE A 44 7.31 -11.10 -4.53
N ARG A 45 8.16 -12.11 -4.30
CA ARG A 45 8.64 -12.49 -2.97
C ARG A 45 9.38 -11.34 -2.29
N ARG A 46 10.34 -10.70 -2.96
CA ARG A 46 11.04 -9.52 -2.42
C ARG A 46 10.07 -8.40 -2.08
N TYR A 47 9.10 -8.13 -2.95
CA TYR A 47 8.05 -7.16 -2.71
C TYR A 47 7.27 -7.46 -1.44
N LEU A 48 6.68 -8.65 -1.29
CA LEU A 48 5.88 -9.02 -0.11
C LEU A 48 6.68 -8.99 1.20
N THR A 49 7.94 -9.43 1.17
CA THR A 49 8.83 -9.36 2.35
C THR A 49 9.10 -7.91 2.77
N GLN A 50 9.39 -7.03 1.81
CA GLN A 50 9.63 -5.62 2.12
C GLN A 50 8.35 -4.88 2.48
N ASP A 51 7.22 -5.25 1.88
CA ASP A 51 5.92 -4.69 2.18
C ASP A 51 5.46 -5.07 3.60
N TYR A 52 5.75 -6.29 4.07
CA TYR A 52 5.56 -6.67 5.48
C TYR A 52 6.30 -5.73 6.45
N LEU A 53 7.58 -5.45 6.18
CA LEU A 53 8.38 -4.53 7.00
C LEU A 53 7.85 -3.08 6.89
N PHE A 54 7.43 -2.66 5.70
CA PHE A 54 6.78 -1.37 5.47
C PHE A 54 5.51 -1.21 6.31
N LEU A 55 4.61 -2.20 6.27
CA LEU A 55 3.31 -2.18 6.96
C LEU A 55 3.46 -2.06 8.49
N ILE A 56 4.53 -2.62 9.08
CA ILE A 56 4.85 -2.41 10.51
C ILE A 56 5.06 -0.92 10.81
N HIS A 57 5.84 -0.20 10.00
CA HIS A 57 6.05 1.24 10.19
C HIS A 57 4.83 2.07 9.78
N PHE A 58 4.06 1.60 8.80
CA PHE A 58 2.81 2.23 8.40
C PHE A 58 1.79 2.18 9.55
N ALA A 59 1.66 1.03 10.23
CA ALA A 59 0.83 0.89 11.43
C ALA A 59 1.31 1.83 12.57
N ARG A 60 2.63 1.95 12.79
CA ARG A 60 3.19 2.92 13.75
C ARG A 60 2.86 4.37 13.39
N SER A 61 2.84 4.70 12.10
CA SER A 61 2.47 6.03 11.62
C SER A 61 1.00 6.34 11.88
N TYR A 62 0.10 5.36 11.75
CA TYR A 62 -1.30 5.52 12.15
C TYR A 62 -1.48 5.63 13.67
N ALA A 63 -0.70 4.91 14.47
CA ALA A 63 -0.69 5.11 15.92
C ALA A 63 -0.26 6.54 16.30
N LEU A 64 0.76 7.07 15.62
CA LEU A 64 1.17 8.47 15.77
C LEU A 64 0.05 9.43 15.36
N LEU A 65 -0.66 9.14 14.26
CA LEU A 65 -1.81 9.93 13.83
C LEU A 65 -2.92 9.96 14.90
N VAL A 66 -3.28 8.82 15.49
CA VAL A 66 -4.26 8.76 16.60
C VAL A 66 -3.89 9.72 17.72
N SER A 67 -2.60 9.81 18.07
CA SER A 67 -2.14 10.70 19.15
C SER A 67 -2.26 12.21 18.82
N LYS A 68 -2.36 12.56 17.53
CA LYS A 68 -2.40 13.95 17.05
C LYS A 68 -3.81 14.48 16.77
N LEU A 69 -4.79 13.59 16.64
CA LEU A 69 -6.17 13.95 16.32
C LEU A 69 -6.87 14.59 17.53
N ARG A 70 -7.90 15.39 17.27
CA ARG A 70 -8.56 16.19 18.32
C ARG A 70 -9.93 15.65 18.71
N THR A 71 -10.55 14.85 17.86
CA THR A 71 -11.90 14.34 18.10
C THR A 71 -11.92 12.82 18.18
N LEU A 72 -12.78 12.28 19.05
CA LEU A 72 -12.94 10.84 19.21
C LEU A 72 -13.36 10.13 17.90
N PRO A 73 -14.25 10.69 17.05
CA PRO A 73 -14.57 10.08 15.76
C PRO A 73 -13.34 9.93 14.85
N GLU A 74 -12.49 10.95 14.74
CA GLU A 74 -11.26 10.88 13.94
C GLU A 74 -10.28 9.84 14.51
N MET A 75 -10.07 9.83 15.83
CA MET A 75 -9.20 8.86 16.49
C MET A 75 -9.66 7.42 16.23
N ARG A 76 -10.97 7.17 16.25
CA ARG A 76 -11.55 5.85 15.94
C ARG A 76 -11.30 5.45 14.49
N ALA A 77 -11.42 6.38 13.54
CA ALA A 77 -11.14 6.11 12.13
C ALA A 77 -9.67 5.77 11.88
N ALA A 78 -8.74 6.53 12.47
CA ALA A 78 -7.31 6.26 12.39
C ALA A 78 -6.93 4.92 13.05
N ALA A 79 -7.53 4.61 14.22
CA ALA A 79 -7.32 3.33 14.88
C ALA A 79 -7.89 2.14 14.08
N ALA A 80 -9.04 2.32 13.42
CA ALA A 80 -9.59 1.30 12.53
C ALA A 80 -8.66 1.02 11.34
N SER A 81 -8.07 2.08 10.75
CA SER A 81 -7.10 1.94 9.66
C SER A 81 -5.83 1.21 10.13
N MET A 82 -5.31 1.56 11.31
CA MET A 82 -4.19 0.83 11.94
C MET A 82 -4.50 -0.66 12.12
N ASN A 83 -5.69 -0.99 12.62
CA ASN A 83 -6.11 -2.37 12.83
C ASN A 83 -6.28 -3.12 11.51
N ALA A 84 -6.78 -2.45 10.45
CA ALA A 84 -6.87 -3.04 9.12
C ALA A 84 -5.47 -3.42 8.58
N ILE A 85 -4.49 -2.51 8.69
CA ILE A 85 -3.09 -2.78 8.32
C ILE A 85 -2.52 -3.98 9.08
N LEU A 86 -2.72 -4.03 10.41
CA LEU A 86 -2.24 -5.16 11.21
C LEU A 86 -2.95 -6.47 10.86
N GLY A 87 -4.22 -6.40 10.48
CA GLY A 87 -5.01 -7.54 10.02
C GLY A 87 -4.62 -8.04 8.62
N GLU A 88 -3.90 -7.24 7.84
CA GLU A 88 -3.39 -7.59 6.51
C GLU A 88 -2.09 -8.40 6.57
N LEU A 89 -1.22 -8.16 7.57
CA LEU A 89 0.07 -8.85 7.71
C LEU A 89 -0.01 -10.40 7.58
N PRO A 90 -1.00 -11.10 8.17
CA PRO A 90 -1.14 -12.55 8.00
C PRO A 90 -1.35 -12.99 6.54
N LEU A 91 -1.95 -12.15 5.70
CA LEU A 91 -2.13 -12.43 4.28
C LEU A 91 -0.77 -12.48 3.56
N HIS A 92 0.11 -11.50 3.82
CA HIS A 92 1.48 -11.47 3.26
C HIS A 92 2.30 -12.67 3.70
N VAL A 93 2.21 -13.01 5.00
CA VAL A 93 2.84 -14.23 5.54
C VAL A 93 2.28 -15.47 4.85
N GLY A 94 0.96 -15.53 4.62
CA GLY A 94 0.30 -16.63 3.91
C GLY A 94 0.81 -16.82 2.48
N TYR A 95 1.02 -15.75 1.72
CA TYR A 95 1.64 -15.83 0.40
C TYR A 95 3.08 -16.36 0.48
N CYS A 96 3.85 -15.88 1.45
CA CYS A 96 5.25 -16.23 1.61
C CYS A 96 5.48 -17.65 2.14
N ALA A 97 4.52 -18.19 2.91
CA ALA A 97 4.56 -19.55 3.44
C ALA A 97 4.67 -20.62 2.34
N GLY A 98 4.05 -20.38 1.17
CA GLY A 98 4.18 -21.25 -0.01
C GLY A 98 5.63 -21.39 -0.52
N TRP A 99 6.51 -20.44 -0.19
CA TRP A 99 7.94 -20.48 -0.52
C TRP A 99 8.83 -20.82 0.67
N GLY A 100 8.25 -21.32 1.77
CA GLY A 100 8.97 -21.69 2.99
C GLY A 100 9.46 -20.50 3.81
N LEU A 101 8.89 -19.31 3.62
CA LEU A 101 9.16 -18.14 4.47
C LEU A 101 8.11 -18.05 5.57
N ASP A 102 8.56 -18.08 6.83
CA ASP A 102 7.71 -17.76 7.97
C ASP A 102 7.81 -16.28 8.38
N GLU A 103 6.91 -15.87 9.26
CA GLU A 103 6.85 -14.49 9.73
C GLU A 103 8.14 -14.05 10.43
N ALA A 104 8.75 -14.92 11.23
CA ALA A 104 10.00 -14.62 11.92
C ALA A 104 11.14 -14.33 10.94
N THR A 105 11.22 -15.10 9.84
CA THR A 105 12.18 -14.87 8.77
C THR A 105 11.91 -13.54 8.09
N MET A 106 10.66 -13.24 7.72
CA MET A 106 10.28 -11.96 7.10
C MET A 106 10.61 -10.77 8.01
N ALA A 107 10.36 -10.88 9.32
CA ALA A 107 10.64 -9.84 10.29
C ALA A 107 12.14 -9.62 10.55
N ALA A 108 12.97 -10.64 10.32
CA ALA A 108 14.42 -10.57 10.48
C ALA A 108 15.16 -10.07 9.23
N GLU A 109 14.46 -9.91 8.11
CA GLU A 109 15.05 -9.40 6.88
C GLU A 109 15.48 -7.93 7.00
N SER A 110 16.54 -7.58 6.27
CA SER A 110 17.00 -6.19 6.24
C SER A 110 16.05 -5.32 5.41
N GLU A 111 15.70 -4.15 5.95
CA GLU A 111 14.94 -3.14 5.21
C GLU A 111 15.73 -2.69 3.98
N ALA A 112 15.10 -2.74 2.82
CA ALA A 112 15.66 -2.19 1.59
C ALA A 112 15.74 -0.66 1.70
N PRO A 113 16.69 0.00 1.00
CA PRO A 113 16.82 1.46 1.03
C PRO A 113 15.51 2.19 0.70
N GLU A 114 14.72 1.66 -0.22
CA GLU A 114 13.43 2.21 -0.61
C GLU A 114 12.41 2.15 0.55
N THR A 115 12.35 1.03 1.27
CA THR A 115 11.51 0.83 2.46
C THR A 115 11.92 1.79 3.58
N VAL A 116 13.22 1.93 3.83
CA VAL A 116 13.75 2.88 4.82
C VAL A 116 13.37 4.31 4.43
N ASN A 117 13.68 4.73 3.21
CA ASN A 117 13.45 6.10 2.76
C ASN A 117 11.97 6.49 2.87
N TYR A 118 11.06 5.63 2.44
CA TYR A 118 9.63 5.90 2.54
C TYR A 118 9.19 5.99 4.01
N THR A 119 9.47 4.95 4.80
CA THR A 119 8.95 4.87 6.17
C THR A 119 9.53 5.95 7.07
N ARG A 120 10.81 6.32 6.90
CA ARG A 120 11.42 7.44 7.62
C ARG A 120 10.85 8.77 7.17
N TYR A 121 10.61 9.00 5.89
CA TYR A 121 9.94 10.21 5.42
C TYR A 121 8.57 10.40 6.10
N VAL A 122 7.71 9.38 6.09
CA VAL A 122 6.37 9.47 6.70
C VAL A 122 6.46 9.73 8.21
N LEU A 123 7.30 8.99 8.92
CA LEU A 123 7.46 9.16 10.36
C LEU A 123 8.08 10.51 10.72
N ASP A 124 9.05 11.00 9.96
CA ASP A 124 9.70 12.29 10.18
C ASP A 124 8.69 13.42 9.99
N ILE A 125 7.91 13.41 8.90
CA ILE A 125 6.80 14.36 8.68
C ILE A 125 5.80 14.28 9.84
N GLY A 126 5.44 13.07 10.26
CA GLY A 126 4.59 12.85 11.41
C GLY A 126 5.15 13.47 12.69
N HIS A 127 6.42 13.28 12.99
CA HIS A 127 7.02 13.82 14.22
C HIS A 127 7.20 15.33 14.18
N SER A 128 7.60 15.91 13.03
CA SER A 128 7.86 17.35 12.91
C SER A 128 6.60 18.19 12.65
N GLY A 129 5.56 17.59 12.07
CA GLY A 129 4.35 18.27 11.63
C GLY A 129 3.11 17.97 12.49
N ASP A 130 1.96 18.43 12.00
CA ASP A 130 0.66 18.19 12.61
C ASP A 130 -0.08 16.97 12.01
N ALA A 131 -1.35 16.79 12.38
CA ALA A 131 -2.16 15.67 11.88
C ALA A 131 -2.41 15.76 10.36
N LEU A 132 -2.54 16.96 9.80
CA LEU A 132 -2.76 17.16 8.37
C LEU A 132 -1.49 16.82 7.59
N ASP A 133 -0.32 17.25 8.07
CA ASP A 133 0.97 16.91 7.46
C ASP A 133 1.15 15.38 7.35
N LEU A 134 0.87 14.68 8.45
CA LEU A 134 0.96 13.21 8.48
C LEU A 134 -0.07 12.54 7.57
N LEU A 135 -1.33 13.02 7.56
CA LEU A 135 -2.36 12.50 6.65
C LEU A 135 -1.95 12.66 5.18
N VAL A 136 -1.36 13.80 4.82
CA VAL A 136 -0.87 14.05 3.46
C VAL A 136 0.30 13.13 3.11
N ALA A 137 1.22 12.86 4.05
CA ALA A 137 2.32 11.91 3.84
C ALA A 137 1.86 10.44 3.70
N LEU A 138 0.77 10.06 4.37
CA LEU A 138 0.18 8.71 4.29
C LEU A 138 -0.61 8.49 2.99
N MET A 139 -1.21 9.57 2.45
CA MET A 139 -2.16 9.53 1.34
C MET A 139 -1.68 8.77 0.08
N PRO A 140 -0.42 8.93 -0.41
CA PRO A 140 0.02 8.26 -1.64
C PRO A 140 -0.04 6.73 -1.57
N CYS A 141 0.21 6.16 -0.39
CA CYS A 141 0.11 4.72 -0.20
C CYS A 141 -1.35 4.28 -0.31
N VAL A 142 -2.23 4.83 0.53
CA VAL A 142 -3.66 4.43 0.60
C VAL A 142 -4.35 4.62 -0.75
N ALA A 143 -4.26 5.83 -1.31
CA ALA A 143 -5.00 6.16 -2.51
C ALA A 143 -4.34 5.57 -3.78
N GLY A 144 -3.02 5.43 -3.79
CA GLY A 144 -2.29 4.79 -4.88
C GLY A 144 -2.64 3.32 -5.00
N TYR A 145 -2.65 2.58 -3.89
CA TYR A 145 -3.05 1.16 -3.90
C TYR A 145 -4.53 0.98 -4.24
N ALA A 146 -5.42 1.87 -3.81
CA ALA A 146 -6.82 1.86 -4.25
C ALA A 146 -6.93 2.07 -5.78
N GLU A 147 -6.17 3.01 -6.35
CA GLU A 147 -6.16 3.25 -7.80
C GLU A 147 -5.58 2.07 -8.58
N ILE A 148 -4.51 1.46 -8.07
CA ILE A 148 -3.86 0.28 -8.65
C ILE A 148 -4.81 -0.93 -8.60
N GLY A 149 -5.41 -1.22 -7.45
CA GLY A 149 -6.27 -2.38 -7.25
C GLY A 149 -7.51 -2.34 -8.14
N LEU A 150 -8.24 -1.21 -8.12
CA LEU A 150 -9.39 -1.00 -8.99
C LEU A 150 -8.96 -1.00 -10.47
N GLY A 151 -7.86 -0.35 -10.81
CA GLY A 151 -7.32 -0.31 -12.16
C GLY A 151 -6.93 -1.69 -12.70
N LEU A 152 -6.43 -2.59 -11.86
CA LEU A 152 -6.12 -3.97 -12.23
C LEU A 152 -7.40 -4.79 -12.43
N LEU A 153 -8.38 -4.70 -11.54
CA LEU A 153 -9.63 -5.47 -11.67
C LEU A 153 -10.49 -5.03 -12.86
N ASP A 154 -10.59 -3.72 -13.09
CA ASP A 154 -11.42 -3.17 -14.17
C ASP A 154 -10.79 -3.30 -15.55
N ASN A 155 -9.50 -3.64 -15.63
CA ASN A 155 -8.79 -3.77 -16.90
C ASN A 155 -9.04 -5.15 -17.54
N PRO A 156 -9.70 -5.23 -18.72
CA PRO A 156 -9.95 -6.50 -19.40
C PRO A 156 -8.70 -7.27 -19.81
N ALA A 157 -7.55 -6.60 -19.89
CA ALA A 157 -6.27 -7.23 -20.19
C ALA A 157 -5.65 -7.95 -18.98
N THR A 158 -6.15 -7.70 -17.77
CA THR A 158 -5.68 -8.39 -16.56
C THR A 158 -6.09 -9.85 -16.60
N ARG A 159 -5.08 -10.74 -16.58
CA ARG A 159 -5.31 -12.19 -16.58
C ARG A 159 -5.61 -12.64 -15.16
N LEU A 160 -6.85 -13.07 -14.92
CA LEU A 160 -7.25 -13.66 -13.63
C LEU A 160 -7.31 -15.20 -13.67
N THR A 161 -7.32 -15.80 -14.86
CA THR A 161 -7.23 -17.25 -15.06
C THR A 161 -5.77 -17.63 -15.32
N ASP A 162 -5.30 -18.69 -14.65
CA ASP A 162 -3.91 -19.19 -14.71
C ASP A 162 -2.84 -18.15 -14.35
N ASN A 163 -3.20 -17.10 -13.60
CA ASN A 163 -2.27 -16.11 -13.09
C ASN A 163 -1.90 -16.45 -11.63
N PRO A 164 -0.62 -16.70 -11.31
CA PRO A 164 -0.18 -17.02 -9.95
C PRO A 164 -0.45 -15.88 -8.95
N TYR A 165 -0.67 -14.65 -9.42
CA TYR A 165 -0.91 -13.46 -8.60
C TYR A 165 -2.38 -13.06 -8.53
N ALA A 166 -3.30 -13.84 -9.11
CA ALA A 166 -4.72 -13.49 -9.19
C ALA A 166 -5.38 -13.27 -7.81
N SER A 167 -4.96 -14.02 -6.79
CA SER A 167 -5.47 -13.86 -5.42
C SER A 167 -5.07 -12.50 -4.83
N TRP A 168 -3.83 -12.06 -5.06
CA TRP A 168 -3.36 -10.74 -4.65
C TRP A 168 -4.15 -9.63 -5.37
N ILE A 169 -4.33 -9.77 -6.70
CA ILE A 169 -5.10 -8.80 -7.50
C ILE A 169 -6.54 -8.64 -6.98
N ARG A 170 -7.20 -9.75 -6.66
CA ARG A 170 -8.56 -9.73 -6.12
C ARG A 170 -8.63 -9.06 -4.75
N ASN A 171 -7.70 -9.39 -3.86
CA ASN A 171 -7.70 -8.83 -2.51
C ASN A 171 -7.53 -7.31 -2.52
N TYR A 172 -6.60 -6.78 -3.31
CA TYR A 172 -6.36 -5.33 -3.39
C TYR A 172 -7.38 -4.56 -4.23
N GLY A 173 -8.11 -5.24 -5.12
CA GLY A 173 -9.17 -4.63 -5.90
C GLY A 173 -10.56 -4.73 -5.25
N ASP A 174 -10.77 -5.63 -4.29
CA ASP A 174 -11.96 -5.61 -3.45
C ASP A 174 -11.87 -4.41 -2.49
N ALA A 175 -12.94 -3.61 -2.42
CA ALA A 175 -13.02 -2.36 -1.68
C ALA A 175 -12.89 -2.48 -0.13
N GLY A 176 -12.39 -3.61 0.37
CA GLY A 176 -12.24 -3.92 1.79
C GLY A 176 -10.86 -3.62 2.38
N LEU A 177 -9.86 -3.23 1.57
CA LEU A 177 -8.49 -2.92 2.03
C LEU A 177 -8.10 -1.43 1.86
N SER A 178 -9.02 -0.55 1.45
CA SER A 178 -8.80 0.90 1.29
C SER A 178 -9.66 1.74 2.22
#